data_AF-A0A016S176-F1
#
_entry.id   AF-A0A016S176-F1
#
_cell.length_a   1.000
_cell.length_b   1.000
_cell.length_c   1.000
_cell.angle_alpha   90.00
_cell.angle_beta   90.00
_cell.angle_gamma   90.00
#
_symmetry.space_group_name_H-M   'P 1'
#
loop_
_entity.id
_entity.type
_entity.pdbx_description
1 polymer ?
#
loop_
_entity_poly.entity_id
_entity_poly.type
_entity_poly.pdbx_seq_one_letter_code
_entity_poly.pdbx_strand_id
1 'polypeptide(L)'
;MDKINASGGRAVILPFPDRKEPFGQVIDRYLRKEIDLCERALHLAFSANRWEKAALIEEKIAAGVDVICDRYCFSGVAYSIAKGKERNVSDGFHIGIIYWVIDLAALY
;
A
#
# COMPACT_ATOMS: atom_id res chain seq x y z
N MET A 1 -4.64 -5.65 18.48
CA MET A 1 -5.68 -4.78 19.07
C MET A 1 -5.78 -4.92 20.57
N ASP A 2 -5.82 -6.14 21.10
CA ASP A 2 -6.07 -6.38 22.54
C ASP A 2 -5.08 -5.65 23.45
N LYS A 3 -3.80 -5.54 23.06
CA LYS A 3 -2.80 -4.80 23.85
C LYS A 3 -2.98 -3.28 23.84
N ILE A 4 -3.44 -2.68 22.74
CA ILE A 4 -3.56 -1.21 22.60
C ILE A 4 -4.86 -0.72 23.22
N ASN A 5 -5.94 -1.48 23.03
CA ASN A 5 -7.22 -1.19 23.68
C ASN A 5 -7.14 -1.44 25.19
N ALA A 6 -6.35 -2.41 25.66
CA ALA A 6 -6.11 -2.65 27.08
C ALA A 6 -5.34 -1.50 27.78
N SER A 7 -4.56 -0.70 27.04
CA SER A 7 -3.89 0.50 27.56
C SER A 7 -4.74 1.78 27.47
N GLY A 8 -6.02 1.68 27.10
CA GLY A 8 -6.92 2.84 26.94
C GLY A 8 -6.73 3.61 25.63
N GLY A 9 -5.88 3.12 24.73
CA GLY A 9 -5.71 3.67 23.39
C GLY A 9 -6.87 3.29 22.48
N ARG A 10 -7.22 4.17 21.54
CA ARG A 10 -8.13 3.86 20.43
C ARG A 10 -7.27 3.61 19.20
N ALA A 11 -7.30 2.39 18.67
CA ALA A 11 -6.60 2.07 17.43
C ALA A 11 -7.57 1.54 16.35
N VAL A 12 -7.22 1.73 15.09
CA VAL A 12 -7.88 1.12 13.91
C VAL A 12 -6.86 0.41 13.04
N ILE A 13 -7.24 -0.73 12.44
CA ILE A 13 -6.40 -1.44 11.47
C ILE A 13 -6.95 -1.20 10.08
N LEU A 14 -6.09 -0.76 9.16
CA LEU A 14 -6.41 -0.57 7.75
C LEU A 14 -5.57 -1.53 6.90
N PRO A 15 -6.19 -2.46 6.15
CA PRO A 15 -5.46 -3.35 5.25
C PRO A 15 -5.14 -2.64 3.93
N PHE A 16 -3.96 -2.92 3.34
CA PHE A 16 -3.67 -2.57 1.95
C PHE A 16 -3.17 -3.78 1.15
N PRO A 17 -3.75 -4.06 -0.03
CA PRO A 17 -4.84 -3.34 -0.64
C PRO A 17 -6.17 -3.61 0.09
N ASP A 18 -7.01 -2.59 0.28
CA ASP A 18 -8.37 -2.79 0.78
C ASP A 18 -9.25 -3.27 -0.37
N ARG A 19 -9.45 -4.58 -0.46
CA ARG A 19 -10.19 -5.26 -1.53
C ARG A 19 -11.66 -4.87 -1.63
N LYS A 20 -12.20 -4.10 -0.67
CA LYS A 20 -13.56 -3.58 -0.75
C LYS A 20 -13.66 -2.33 -1.62
N GLU A 21 -12.59 -1.55 -1.69
CA GLU A 21 -12.54 -0.32 -2.47
C GLU A 21 -12.39 -0.60 -3.98
N PRO A 22 -12.84 0.31 -4.86
CA PRO A 22 -12.75 0.17 -6.30
C PRO A 22 -11.36 -0.26 -6.80
N PHE A 23 -10.28 0.42 -6.40
CA PHE A 23 -8.93 0.03 -6.81
C PHE A 23 -8.45 -1.25 -6.14
N GLY A 24 -8.89 -1.51 -4.92
CA GLY A 24 -8.62 -2.78 -4.25
C GLY A 24 -9.22 -3.98 -4.97
N GLN A 25 -10.41 -3.83 -5.55
CA GLN A 25 -11.04 -4.87 -6.38
C GLN A 25 -10.26 -5.09 -7.68
N VAL A 26 -9.76 -4.03 -8.32
CA VAL A 26 -8.88 -4.15 -9.51
C VAL A 26 -7.62 -4.93 -9.16
N ILE A 27 -6.97 -4.61 -8.04
CA ILE A 27 -5.77 -5.31 -7.57
C ILE A 27 -6.09 -6.78 -7.25
N ASP A 28 -7.20 -7.07 -6.56
CA ASP A 28 -7.61 -8.45 -6.24
C ASP A 28 -7.77 -9.30 -7.50
N ARG A 29 -8.48 -8.77 -8.51
CA ARG A 29 -8.67 -9.45 -9.79
C ARG A 29 -7.36 -9.72 -10.53
N TYR A 30 -6.42 -8.78 -10.47
CA TYR A 30 -5.07 -8.99 -11.03
C TYR A 30 -4.33 -10.11 -10.28
N LEU A 31 -4.34 -10.10 -8.94
CA LEU A 31 -3.67 -11.12 -8.12
C LEU A 31 -4.27 -12.52 -8.34
N ARG A 32 -5.56 -12.60 -8.67
CA ARG A 32 -6.28 -13.83 -9.04
C ARG A 32 -6.06 -14.23 -10.49
N LYS A 33 -5.29 -13.46 -11.26
CA LYS A 33 -5.02 -13.66 -12.69
C LYS A 33 -6.27 -13.61 -13.57
N GLU A 34 -7.30 -12.88 -13.13
CA GLU A 34 -8.56 -12.71 -13.88
C GLU A 34 -8.45 -11.60 -14.92
N ILE A 35 -7.53 -10.66 -14.71
CA ILE A 35 -7.22 -9.57 -15.62
C ILE A 35 -5.71 -9.45 -15.78
N ASP A 36 -5.28 -8.97 -16.94
CA ASP A 36 -3.89 -8.60 -17.18
C ASP A 36 -3.72 -7.08 -17.05
N LEU A 37 -2.72 -6.67 -16.29
CA LEU A 37 -2.30 -5.29 -16.13
C LEU A 37 -0.79 -5.25 -16.25
N CYS A 38 -0.30 -4.27 -17.01
CA CYS A 38 1.14 -4.02 -17.02
C CYS A 38 1.59 -3.58 -15.63
N GLU A 39 2.83 -3.89 -15.27
CA GLU A 39 3.33 -3.67 -13.91
C GLU A 39 3.19 -2.20 -13.48
N ARG A 40 3.43 -1.24 -14.39
CA ARG A 40 3.25 0.20 -14.12
C ARG A 40 1.82 0.54 -13.72
N ALA A 41 0.83 0.00 -14.41
CA ALA A 41 -0.58 0.25 -14.11
C ALA A 41 -1.00 -0.40 -12.78
N LEU A 42 -0.48 -1.60 -12.49
CA LEU A 42 -0.69 -2.25 -11.20
C LEU A 42 -0.11 -1.41 -10.05
N HIS A 43 1.10 -0.88 -10.21
CA HIS A 43 1.72 -0.01 -9.20
C HIS A 43 0.88 1.25 -8.94
N LEU A 44 0.41 1.93 -9.98
CA LEU A 44 -0.49 3.08 -9.83
C LEU A 44 -1.80 2.70 -9.15
N ALA A 45 -2.35 1.50 -9.41
CA ALA A 45 -3.54 1.02 -8.71
C ALA A 45 -3.29 0.85 -7.20
N PHE A 46 -2.12 0.33 -6.79
CA PHE A 46 -1.74 0.27 -5.37
C PHE A 46 -1.59 1.66 -4.75
N SER A 47 -1.01 2.63 -5.47
CA SER A 47 -0.92 4.02 -5.03
C SER A 47 -2.30 4.65 -4.87
N ALA A 48 -3.17 4.48 -5.87
CA ALA A 48 -4.54 4.98 -5.85
C ALA A 48 -5.35 4.39 -4.67
N ASN A 49 -5.19 3.09 -4.39
CA ASN A 49 -5.87 2.46 -3.27
C ASN A 49 -5.44 3.01 -1.89
N ARG A 50 -4.19 3.47 -1.75
CA ARG A 50 -3.75 4.19 -0.55
C ARG A 50 -4.40 5.58 -0.46
N TRP A 51 -4.47 6.29 -1.58
CA TRP A 51 -5.13 7.59 -1.67
C TRP A 51 -6.61 7.53 -1.31
N GLU A 52 -7.33 6.46 -1.66
CA GLU A 52 -8.73 6.25 -1.23
C GLU A 52 -8.90 6.28 0.30
N LYS A 53 -7.86 5.91 1.06
CA LYS A 53 -7.87 5.91 2.53
C LYS A 53 -7.18 7.12 3.15
N ALA A 54 -6.53 7.99 2.38
CA ALA A 54 -5.73 9.10 2.92
C ALA A 54 -6.57 10.03 3.82
N ALA A 55 -7.74 10.48 3.34
CA ALA A 55 -8.63 11.33 4.11
C ALA A 55 -9.12 10.66 5.40
N LEU A 56 -9.41 9.35 5.36
CA LEU A 56 -9.81 8.58 6.53
C LEU A 56 -8.65 8.48 7.55
N ILE A 57 -7.43 8.24 7.09
CA ILE A 57 -6.25 8.17 7.95
C ILE A 57 -6.04 9.52 8.65
N GLU A 58 -6.10 10.62 7.91
CA GLU A 58 -5.97 11.98 8.45
C GLU A 58 -7.05 12.28 9.49
N GLU A 59 -8.31 11.94 9.22
CA GLU A 59 -9.42 12.09 10.15
C GLU A 59 -9.18 11.32 11.46
N LYS A 60 -8.72 10.06 11.37
CA LYS A 60 -8.47 9.22 12.56
C LYS A 60 -7.30 9.73 13.38
N ILE A 61 -6.22 10.15 12.75
CA ILE A 61 -5.07 10.75 13.42
C ILE A 61 -5.51 12.05 14.12
N ALA A 62 -6.28 12.92 13.45
CA ALA A 62 -6.81 14.14 14.04
C ALA A 62 -7.74 13.88 15.24
N ALA A 63 -8.46 12.76 15.23
CA ALA A 63 -9.30 12.32 16.34
C ALA A 63 -8.53 11.66 17.51
N GLY A 64 -7.20 11.60 17.45
CA GLY A 64 -6.34 10.96 18.45
C GLY A 64 -6.45 9.43 18.46
N VAL A 65 -6.75 8.83 17.30
CA VAL A 65 -6.84 7.39 17.11
C VAL A 65 -5.59 6.89 16.38
N ASP A 66 -4.93 5.88 16.94
CA ASP A 66 -3.78 5.24 16.32
C ASP A 66 -4.22 4.45 15.07
N VAL A 67 -3.54 4.69 13.94
CA VAL A 67 -3.83 3.99 12.69
C VAL A 67 -2.72 2.98 12.41
N ILE A 68 -3.09 1.70 12.33
CA ILE A 68 -2.17 0.59 12.04
C ILE A 68 -2.44 0.11 10.61
N CYS A 69 -1.48 0.30 9.70
CA CYS A 69 -1.59 -0.18 8.33
C CYS A 69 -1.02 -1.60 8.21
N ASP A 70 -1.85 -2.58 7.83
CA ASP A 70 -1.39 -3.93 7.46
C ASP A 70 -0.98 -3.92 5.98
N ARG A 71 0.34 -3.92 5.77
CA ARG A 71 1.05 -3.69 4.50
C ARG A 71 0.85 -2.24 4.03
N TYR A 72 1.94 -1.51 3.82
CA TYR A 72 1.88 -0.10 3.35
C TYR A 72 3.00 0.13 2.33
N CYS A 73 3.58 1.33 2.25
CA CYS A 73 4.64 1.67 1.28
C CYS A 73 5.80 0.65 1.24
N PHE A 74 6.22 0.11 2.39
CA PHE A 74 7.33 -0.85 2.47
C PHE A 74 7.02 -2.22 1.86
N SER A 75 5.76 -2.63 1.80
CA SER A 75 5.37 -3.91 1.19
C SER A 75 5.45 -3.86 -0.34
N GLY A 76 5.23 -2.70 -0.95
CA GLY A 76 5.41 -2.51 -2.39
C GLY A 76 6.87 -2.70 -2.82
N VAL A 77 7.81 -2.14 -2.05
CA VAL A 77 9.26 -2.31 -2.26
C VAL A 77 9.66 -3.77 -2.11
N ALA A 78 9.21 -4.44 -1.05
CA ALA A 78 9.50 -5.87 -0.84
C ALA A 78 8.93 -6.76 -1.96
N TYR A 79 7.73 -6.45 -2.48
CA TYR A 79 7.13 -7.21 -3.57
C TYR A 79 7.88 -7.01 -4.90
N SER A 80 8.29 -5.78 -5.22
CA SER A 80 9.10 -5.49 -6.40
C SER A 80 10.47 -6.17 -6.34
N ILE A 81 11.13 -6.18 -5.16
CA ILE A 81 12.40 -6.89 -4.95
C ILE A 81 12.20 -8.40 -5.10
N ALA A 82 11.12 -8.96 -4.54
CA ALA A 82 10.83 -10.40 -4.63
C ALA A 82 10.49 -10.86 -6.05
N LYS A 83 9.84 -10.01 -6.85
CA LYS A 83 9.58 -10.24 -8.28
C LYS A 83 10.84 -10.06 -9.15
N GLY A 84 11.77 -9.19 -8.74
CA GLY A 84 13.04 -8.91 -9.44
C GLY A 84 14.08 -10.03 -9.39
N LYS A 85 13.66 -11.29 -9.21
CA LYS A 85 14.52 -12.43 -8.87
C LYS A 85 15.48 -12.92 -9.98
N GLU A 86 15.77 -12.12 -11.02
CA GLU A 86 16.80 -12.46 -12.02
C GLU A 86 17.73 -11.33 -12.47
N ARG A 87 17.64 -10.11 -11.89
CA ARG A 87 18.62 -9.05 -12.19
C ARG A 87 19.05 -8.34 -10.92
N ASN A 88 20.36 -8.11 -10.83
CA ASN A 88 21.17 -7.63 -9.70
C ASN A 88 20.40 -6.91 -8.57
N VAL A 89 20.77 -7.21 -7.32
CA VAL A 89 20.20 -6.62 -6.09
C VAL A 89 20.20 -5.08 -6.11
N SER A 90 21.17 -4.46 -6.79
CA SER A 90 21.24 -3.01 -7.03
C SER A 90 20.04 -2.45 -7.79
N ASP A 91 19.49 -3.23 -8.72
CA ASP A 91 18.41 -2.82 -9.61
C ASP A 91 17.08 -2.83 -8.85
N GLY A 92 16.88 -3.84 -7.98
CA GLY A 92 15.71 -3.90 -7.09
C GLY A 92 15.63 -2.70 -6.13
N PHE A 93 16.78 -2.18 -5.68
CA PHE A 93 16.85 -0.98 -4.83
C PHE A 93 16.54 0.30 -5.61
N HIS A 94 17.12 0.46 -6.81
CA HIS A 94 16.82 1.61 -7.69
C HIS A 94 15.35 1.64 -8.12
N ILE A 95 14.79 0.49 -8.47
CA ILE A 95 13.37 0.32 -8.81
C ILE A 95 12.48 0.65 -7.60
N GLY A 96 12.84 0.18 -6.40
CA GLY A 96 12.16 0.51 -5.16
C GLY A 96 12.13 2.02 -4.86
N ILE A 97 13.25 2.71 -5.09
CA ILE A 97 13.35 4.18 -4.95
C ILE A 97 12.52 4.89 -6.02
N ILE A 98 12.58 4.48 -7.28
CA ILE A 98 11.77 5.06 -8.36
C ILE A 98 10.28 4.95 -8.05
N TYR A 99 9.82 3.81 -7.52
CA TYR A 99 8.42 3.65 -7.14
C TYR A 99 8.03 4.46 -5.90
N TRP A 100 8.94 4.61 -4.93
CA TRP A 100 8.74 5.53 -3.80
C TRP A 100 8.65 6.99 -4.26
N VAL A 101 9.46 7.37 -5.25
CA VAL A 101 9.42 8.69 -5.90
C VAL A 101 8.15 8.88 -6.73
N ILE A 102 7.58 7.85 -7.36
CA ILE A 102 6.28 7.96 -8.04
C ILE A 102 5.15 8.14 -7.03
N ASP A 103 5.17 7.43 -5.90
CA ASP A 103 4.27 7.70 -4.77
C ASP A 103 4.48 9.14 -4.24
N LEU A 104 5.71 9.64 -4.22
CA LEU A 104 6.05 11.01 -3.80
C LEU A 104 5.66 12.08 -4.84
N ALA A 105 5.71 11.76 -6.13
CA ALA A 105 5.37 12.66 -7.23
C ALA A 105 3.85 12.77 -7.41
N ALA A 106 3.09 11.77 -6.99
CA ALA A 106 1.63 11.88 -6.84
C ALA A 106 1.22 12.80 -5.66
N LEU A 107 2.17 13.28 -4.84
CA LEU A 107 1.94 14.32 -3.83
C LEU A 107 2.05 15.76 -4.39
N TYR A 108 2.35 15.94 -5.70
CA TYR A 108 2.45 17.24 -6.37
C TYR A 108 1.51 17.35 -7.58
#